data_AF-R5JG30-F1
#
_entry.id   AF-R5JG30-F1
#
_cell.length_a   1.000
_cell.length_b   1.000
_cell.length_c   1.000
_cell.angle_alpha   90.00
_cell.angle_beta   90.00
_cell.angle_gamma   90.00
#
_symmetry.space_group_name_H-M   'P 1'
#
loop_
_entity.id
_entity.type
_entity.pdbx_description
1 polymer ?
#
loop_
_entity_poly.entity_id
_entity_poly.type
_entity_poly.pdbx_seq_one_letter_code
_entity_poly.pdbx_strand_id
1 'polypeptide(L)'
;MAEHWTLGWYLKALYSSRNFSENYTATMMQAGEFAPTAHGQLMYNEAFRANQFVGVGVRPIYRFNQMFHVRGEFYGFMPIFPIERNSINKAYYGKAFSRFEYLGEVSVVCQLPFGAISAYVNHYSSPKREWNVGLTLGWQLFNYRFFE
;
A
#
# COMPACT_ATOMS: atom_id res chain seq x y z
N MET A 1 -10.52 -32.71 3.26
CA MET A 1 -10.58 -31.85 2.06
C MET A 1 -9.65 -30.68 2.32
N ALA A 2 -8.57 -30.53 1.56
CA ALA A 2 -7.70 -29.35 1.71
C ALA A 2 -8.46 -28.14 1.15
N GLU A 3 -8.58 -27.08 1.94
CA GLU A 3 -9.26 -25.86 1.51
C GLU A 3 -8.31 -25.11 0.57
N HIS A 4 -8.63 -25.14 -0.73
CA HIS A 4 -7.80 -24.54 -1.79
C HIS A 4 -8.00 -23.02 -1.91
N TRP A 5 -8.86 -22.44 -1.06
CA TRP A 5 -9.23 -21.04 -1.10
C TRP A 5 -9.21 -20.44 0.30
N THR A 6 -8.66 -19.24 0.42
CA THR A 6 -8.62 -18.47 1.67
C THR A 6 -8.84 -17.01 1.33
N LEU A 7 -9.77 -16.34 2.01
CA LEU A 7 -10.00 -14.91 1.85
C LEU A 7 -9.50 -14.15 3.07
N GLY A 8 -8.44 -13.36 2.88
CA GLY A 8 -8.01 -12.38 3.87
C GLY A 8 -8.73 -11.05 3.69
N TRP A 9 -8.85 -10.29 4.77
CA TRP A 9 -9.27 -8.89 4.76
C TRP A 9 -8.22 -8.04 5.48
N TYR A 10 -8.18 -6.76 5.17
CA TYR A 10 -7.24 -5.80 5.73
C TYR A 10 -7.95 -4.49 6.01
N LEU A 11 -7.69 -3.89 7.17
CA LEU A 11 -8.22 -2.59 7.56
C LEU A 11 -7.14 -1.84 8.34
N LYS A 12 -6.84 -0.61 7.92
CA LYS A 12 -5.92 0.31 8.60
C LYS A 12 -6.58 1.68 8.65
N ALA A 13 -6.81 2.19 9.84
CA ALA A 13 -7.24 3.56 10.04
C ALA A 13 -6.14 4.31 10.80
N LEU A 14 -5.85 5.54 10.37
CA LEU A 14 -4.91 6.42 11.05
C LEU A 14 -5.61 7.73 11.33
N TYR A 15 -5.50 8.19 12.57
CA TYR A 15 -5.90 9.51 12.98
C TYR A 15 -4.71 10.21 13.63
N SER A 16 -4.23 11.27 12.99
CA SER A 16 -3.16 12.12 13.51
C SER A 16 -3.66 13.56 13.63
N SER A 17 -3.43 14.16 14.79
CA SER A 17 -3.65 15.59 15.05
C SER A 17 -2.38 16.41 14.81
N ARG A 18 -1.41 15.89 14.05
CA ARG A 18 -0.16 16.59 13.73
C ARG A 18 -0.45 17.85 12.90
N ASN A 19 0.23 18.93 13.26
CA ASN A 19 0.21 20.18 12.50
C ASN A 19 1.04 20.04 11.22
N PHE A 20 0.74 20.91 10.24
CA PHE A 20 1.54 20.99 9.03
C PHE A 20 2.94 21.54 9.31
N SER A 21 3.93 21.00 8.60
CA SER A 21 5.26 21.60 8.54
C SER A 21 5.25 22.84 7.64
N GLU A 22 6.32 23.63 7.68
CA GLU A 22 6.43 24.87 6.87
C GLU A 22 6.34 24.62 5.36
N ASN A 23 6.70 23.41 4.90
CA ASN A 23 6.71 23.03 3.50
C ASN A 23 5.86 21.78 3.24
N TYR A 24 5.24 21.71 2.05
CA TYR A 24 4.42 20.57 1.61
C TYR A 24 5.18 19.24 1.64
N THR A 25 6.40 19.22 1.10
CA THR A 25 7.20 17.99 1.04
C THR A 25 7.53 17.46 2.44
N ALA A 26 7.90 18.34 3.37
CA ALA A 26 8.17 17.96 4.76
C ALA A 26 6.92 17.38 5.44
N THR A 27 5.76 18.00 5.19
CA THR A 27 4.47 17.50 5.68
C THR A 27 4.14 16.12 5.12
N MET A 28 4.32 15.88 3.82
CA MET A 28 4.05 14.59 3.19
C MET A 28 5.01 13.48 3.64
N MET A 29 6.28 13.82 3.91
CA MET A 29 7.24 12.85 4.45
C MET A 29 6.88 12.42 5.87
N GLN A 30 6.32 13.33 6.68
CA GLN A 30 5.87 13.07 8.06
C GLN A 30 4.46 12.48 8.15
N ALA A 31 3.67 12.59 7.08
CA ALA A 31 2.33 12.06 7.00
C ALA A 31 2.36 10.53 7.01
N GLY A 32 1.31 9.93 7.58
CA GLY A 32 1.19 8.49 7.64
C GLY A 32 1.03 7.87 6.26
N GLU A 33 1.58 6.68 6.10
CA GLU A 33 1.60 5.94 4.84
C GLU A 33 0.70 4.70 4.90
N PHE A 34 -0.02 4.47 3.79
CA PHE A 34 -0.75 3.24 3.53
C PHE A 34 -0.05 2.41 2.45
N ALA A 35 0.86 1.55 2.90
CA ALA A 35 1.63 0.64 2.06
C ALA A 35 1.42 -0.83 2.50
N PRO A 36 0.28 -1.45 2.12
CA PRO A 36 -0.05 -2.80 2.54
C PRO A 36 0.75 -3.89 1.78
N THR A 37 1.34 -3.56 0.62
CA THR A 37 2.20 -4.48 -0.15
C THR A 37 3.68 -4.21 0.09
N ALA A 38 4.51 -5.25 -0.05
CA ALA A 38 5.96 -5.14 0.08
C ALA A 38 6.56 -4.16 -0.94
N HIS A 39 6.00 -4.11 -2.15
CA HIS A 39 6.39 -3.12 -3.15
C HIS A 39 6.00 -1.69 -2.74
N GLY A 40 4.80 -1.51 -2.17
CA GLY A 40 4.35 -0.21 -1.68
C GLY A 40 5.25 0.36 -0.57
N GLN A 41 5.89 -0.48 0.24
CA GLN A 41 6.84 0.00 1.25
C GLN A 41 8.18 0.46 0.67
N LEU A 42 8.53 -0.02 -0.52
CA LEU A 42 9.75 0.39 -1.24
C LEU A 42 9.52 1.65 -2.06
N MET A 43 8.35 1.78 -2.68
CA MET A 43 8.01 2.91 -3.54
C MET A 43 7.32 4.03 -2.77
N TYR A 44 7.96 5.19 -2.73
CA TYR A 44 7.34 6.39 -2.17
C TYR A 44 6.19 6.84 -3.08
N ASN A 45 4.96 6.77 -2.55
CA ASN A 45 3.76 7.24 -3.25
C ASN A 45 3.02 8.28 -2.41
N GLU A 46 3.01 9.53 -2.91
CA GLU A 46 2.32 10.65 -2.26
C GLU A 46 0.81 10.44 -2.18
N ALA A 47 0.22 9.70 -3.12
CA ALA A 47 -1.23 9.52 -3.17
C ALA A 47 -1.78 8.64 -2.04
N PHE A 48 -0.93 7.79 -1.45
CA PHE A 48 -1.29 6.88 -0.34
C PHE A 48 -0.82 7.41 1.03
N ARG A 49 -0.65 8.73 1.15
CA ARG A 49 -0.19 9.38 2.37
C ARG A 49 -1.17 10.46 2.84
N ALA A 50 -1.49 10.44 4.12
CA ALA A 50 -2.32 11.45 4.76
C ALA A 50 -2.15 11.42 6.29
N ASN A 51 -2.44 12.54 6.95
CA ASN A 51 -2.49 12.61 8.41
C ASN A 51 -3.71 11.85 8.98
N GLN A 52 -4.78 11.78 8.20
CA GLN A 52 -6.01 11.08 8.57
C GLN A 52 -6.53 10.30 7.37
N PHE A 53 -6.59 8.98 7.50
CA PHE A 53 -7.08 8.13 6.42
C PHE A 53 -7.70 6.84 6.93
N VAL A 54 -8.52 6.26 6.08
CA VAL A 54 -9.00 4.89 6.21
C VAL A 54 -8.60 4.12 4.97
N GLY A 55 -7.95 2.98 5.18
CA GLY A 55 -7.58 2.04 4.15
C GLY A 55 -8.21 0.69 4.45
N VAL A 56 -8.73 0.05 3.41
CA VAL A 56 -9.36 -1.27 3.47
C VAL A 56 -8.82 -2.12 2.34
N GLY A 57 -8.89 -3.44 2.47
CA GLY A 57 -8.57 -4.32 1.37
C GLY A 57 -8.97 -5.76 1.60
N VAL A 58 -8.88 -6.52 0.52
CA VAL A 58 -9.17 -7.95 0.49
C VAL A 58 -8.00 -8.66 -0.17
N ARG A 59 -7.72 -9.86 0.33
CA ARG A 59 -6.58 -10.69 -0.06
C ARG A 59 -7.05 -12.11 -0.35
N PRO A 60 -7.75 -12.36 -1.47
CA PRO A 60 -8.03 -13.72 -1.92
C PRO A 60 -6.74 -14.48 -2.22
N ILE A 61 -6.57 -15.64 -1.60
CA ILE A 61 -5.46 -16.56 -1.79
C ILE A 61 -6.03 -17.87 -2.32
N TYR A 62 -5.57 -18.29 -3.49
CA TYR A 62 -5.91 -19.56 -4.10
C TYR A 62 -4.69 -20.47 -4.14
N ARG A 63 -4.76 -21.63 -3.50
CA ARG A 63 -3.67 -22.61 -3.43
C ARG A 63 -3.93 -23.69 -4.46
N PHE A 64 -3.08 -23.77 -5.49
CA PHE A 64 -3.14 -24.85 -6.47
C PHE A 64 -2.56 -26.14 -5.88
N ASN A 65 -1.39 -26.02 -5.24
CA ASN A 65 -0.67 -27.12 -4.61
C ASN A 65 -0.01 -26.63 -3.31
N GLN A 66 0.61 -27.54 -2.54
CA GLN A 66 1.36 -27.16 -1.33
C GLN A 66 2.54 -26.20 -1.63
N MET A 67 3.07 -26.21 -2.86
CA MET A 67 4.16 -25.32 -3.29
C MET A 67 3.67 -24.05 -3.97
N PHE A 68 2.54 -24.08 -4.71
CA PHE A 68 2.10 -22.94 -5.53
C PHE A 68 0.81 -22.34 -5.02
N HIS A 69 0.84 -21.03 -4.76
CA HIS A 69 -0.34 -20.26 -4.42
C HIS A 69 -0.35 -18.91 -5.14
N VAL A 70 -1.55 -18.49 -5.55
CA VAL A 70 -1.80 -17.20 -6.16
C VAL A 70 -2.52 -16.33 -5.14
N ARG A 71 -2.12 -15.07 -5.05
CA ARG A 71 -2.70 -14.08 -4.15
C ARG A 71 -3.14 -12.89 -4.99
N GLY A 72 -4.42 -12.59 -4.97
CA GLY A 72 -4.91 -11.29 -5.38
C GLY A 72 -4.98 -10.40 -4.15
N GLU A 73 -4.52 -9.17 -4.26
CA GLU A 73 -4.56 -8.18 -3.20
C GLU A 73 -5.19 -6.91 -3.78
N PHE A 74 -6.29 -6.48 -3.19
CA PHE A 74 -7.00 -5.28 -3.63
C PHE A 74 -7.20 -4.39 -2.43
N TYR A 75 -6.69 -3.17 -2.51
CA TYR A 75 -6.75 -2.19 -1.44
C TYR A 75 -7.36 -0.89 -1.95
N GLY A 76 -8.23 -0.30 -1.13
CA GLY A 76 -8.73 1.06 -1.27
C GLY A 76 -8.16 1.93 -0.15
N PHE A 77 -7.74 3.13 -0.52
CA PHE A 77 -7.23 4.15 0.36
C PHE A 77 -8.08 5.41 0.21
N MET A 78 -8.57 5.91 1.34
CA MET A 78 -9.38 7.11 1.37
C MET A 78 -8.88 8.06 2.46
N PRO A 79 -8.22 9.17 2.09
CA PRO A 79 -7.88 10.23 3.03
C PRO A 79 -9.15 10.95 3.48
N ILE A 80 -9.29 11.15 4.79
CA ILE A 80 -10.40 11.94 5.36
C ILE A 80 -10.20 13.39 4.95
N PHE A 81 -9.00 13.93 5.17
CA PHE A 81 -8.57 15.24 4.69
C PHE A 81 -7.30 15.08 3.84
N PRO A 82 -7.41 15.19 2.51
CA PRO A 82 -6.23 15.11 1.65
C PRO A 82 -5.34 16.33 1.89
N ILE A 83 -4.03 16.11 1.87
CA ILE A 83 -3.05 17.19 1.99
C ILE A 83 -2.76 17.69 0.57
N GLU A 84 -3.05 18.96 0.32
CA GLU A 84 -2.85 19.62 -0.97
C GLU A 84 -1.77 20.69 -0.89
N ARG A 85 -1.16 20.99 -2.04
CA ARG A 85 -0.10 21.99 -2.18
C ARG A 85 -0.68 23.27 -2.78
N ASN A 86 -0.44 24.41 -2.12
CA ASN A 86 -0.81 25.71 -2.67
C ASN A 86 0.28 26.24 -3.64
N SER A 87 -0.02 27.32 -4.37
CA SER A 87 0.92 28.00 -5.29
C SER A 87 2.23 28.47 -4.64
N ILE A 88 2.23 28.64 -3.31
CA ILE A 88 3.40 29.03 -2.50
C ILE A 88 4.02 27.82 -1.75
N ASN A 89 3.77 26.59 -2.20
CA ASN A 89 4.29 25.34 -1.61
C ASN A 89 3.90 25.04 -0.15
N LYS A 90 2.93 25.78 0.40
CA LYS A 90 2.36 25.48 1.71
C LYS A 90 1.36 24.32 1.62
N ALA A 91 1.41 23.43 2.61
CA ALA A 91 0.42 22.37 2.79
C ALA A 91 -0.88 22.95 3.34
N TYR A 92 -2.01 22.51 2.81
CA TYR A 92 -3.33 22.77 3.37
C TYR A 92 -4.22 21.53 3.25
N TYR A 93 -5.27 21.44 4.07
CA TYR A 93 -6.25 20.37 3.94
C TYR A 93 -7.22 20.70 2.81
N GLY A 94 -7.33 19.80 1.84
CA GLY A 94 -8.35 19.84 0.80
C GLY A 94 -9.73 19.46 1.35
N LYS A 95 -10.71 19.35 0.45
CA LYS A 95 -12.08 18.97 0.81
C LYS A 95 -12.12 17.54 1.36
N ALA A 96 -12.89 17.34 2.43
CA ALA A 96 -13.02 16.02 3.03
C ALA A 96 -13.53 14.97 2.03
N PHE A 97 -12.92 13.78 2.03
CA PHE A 97 -13.25 12.66 1.12
C PHE A 97 -13.21 12.99 -0.38
N SER A 98 -12.43 13.99 -0.81
CA SER A 98 -12.35 14.38 -2.23
C SER A 98 -11.43 13.48 -3.06
N ARG A 99 -10.60 12.65 -2.43
CA ARG A 99 -9.68 11.72 -3.08
C ARG A 99 -9.99 10.29 -2.67
N PHE A 100 -9.91 9.39 -3.64
CA PHE A 100 -9.97 7.96 -3.45
C PHE A 100 -8.91 7.32 -4.33
N GLU A 101 -8.04 6.51 -3.74
CA GLU A 101 -6.98 5.82 -4.46
C GLU A 101 -7.11 4.32 -4.24
N TYR A 102 -6.74 3.53 -5.22
CA TYR A 102 -6.76 2.08 -5.12
C TYR A 102 -5.45 1.46 -5.61
N LEU A 103 -5.15 0.31 -5.06
CA LEU A 103 -4.00 -0.52 -5.39
C LEU A 103 -4.49 -1.95 -5.64
N GLY A 104 -4.23 -2.48 -6.82
CA GLY A 104 -4.41 -3.89 -7.13
C GLY A 104 -3.05 -4.55 -7.30
N GLU A 105 -2.83 -5.70 -6.69
CA GLU A 105 -1.64 -6.54 -6.90
C GLU A 105 -2.06 -7.99 -7.08
N VAL A 106 -1.49 -8.67 -8.06
CA VAL A 106 -1.64 -10.11 -8.23
C VAL A 106 -0.26 -10.71 -8.15
N SER A 107 -0.06 -11.63 -7.20
CA SER A 107 1.20 -12.33 -6.99
C SER A 107 1.04 -13.84 -7.10
N VAL A 108 2.02 -14.48 -7.74
CA VAL A 108 2.18 -15.92 -7.78
C VAL A 108 3.38 -16.27 -6.93
N VAL A 109 3.19 -17.14 -5.94
CA VAL A 109 4.22 -17.54 -5.00
C VAL A 109 4.48 -19.03 -5.13
N CYS A 110 5.74 -19.36 -5.30
CA CYS A 110 6.29 -20.71 -5.22
C CYS A 110 7.08 -20.83 -3.90
N GLN A 111 6.58 -21.69 -3.01
CA GLN A 111 7.21 -21.98 -1.74
C GLN A 111 8.06 -23.25 -1.86
N LEU A 112 9.37 -23.07 -1.73
CA LEU A 112 10.38 -24.13 -1.71
C LEU A 112 10.78 -24.40 -0.25
N PRO A 113 11.33 -25.57 0.09
CA PRO A 113 11.77 -25.87 1.45
C PRO A 113 12.91 -24.96 1.96
N PHE A 114 13.65 -24.31 1.06
CA PHE A 114 14.79 -23.44 1.38
C PHE A 114 14.54 -21.95 1.12
N GLY A 115 13.34 -21.57 0.64
CA GLY A 115 13.02 -20.18 0.32
C GLY A 115 11.71 -20.02 -0.43
N ALA A 116 11.31 -18.78 -0.72
CA ALA A 116 10.13 -18.48 -1.51
C ALA A 116 10.52 -17.65 -2.74
N ILE A 117 9.87 -17.95 -3.86
CA ILE A 117 9.97 -17.16 -5.09
C ILE A 117 8.59 -16.58 -5.33
N SER A 118 8.49 -15.27 -5.50
CA SER A 118 7.21 -14.62 -5.82
C SER A 118 7.35 -13.68 -7.00
N ALA A 119 6.51 -13.86 -8.01
CA ALA A 119 6.34 -12.88 -9.08
C ALA A 119 5.06 -12.09 -8.80
N TYR A 120 5.09 -10.78 -8.94
CA TYR A 120 3.92 -9.92 -8.74
C TYR A 120 3.77 -8.91 -9.85
N VAL A 121 2.51 -8.57 -10.12
CA VAL A 121 2.12 -7.47 -10.98
C VAL A 121 1.22 -6.57 -10.14
N ASN A 122 1.59 -5.30 -10.03
CA ASN A 122 0.77 -4.31 -9.34
C ASN A 122 0.29 -3.23 -10.31
N HIS A 123 -0.83 -2.64 -9.94
CA HIS A 123 -1.45 -1.53 -10.62
C HIS A 123 -1.83 -0.48 -9.59
N TYR A 124 -1.26 0.71 -9.76
CA TYR A 124 -1.57 1.87 -8.93
C TYR A 124 -2.53 2.81 -9.67
N SER A 125 -3.55 3.29 -8.96
CA SER A 125 -4.43 4.37 -9.43
C SER A 125 -3.65 5.67 -9.69
N SER A 126 -2.68 5.96 -8.83
CA SER A 126 -1.84 7.16 -8.86
C SER A 126 -0.38 6.80 -8.54
N PRO A 127 0.63 7.32 -9.26
CA PRO A 127 0.54 8.21 -10.43
C PRO A 127 -0.14 7.51 -11.63
N LYS A 128 -0.71 8.30 -12.56
CA LYS A 128 -1.66 7.82 -13.59
C LYS A 128 -1.22 6.51 -14.26
N ARG A 129 -1.95 5.44 -13.93
CA ARG A 129 -2.00 4.17 -14.68
C ARG A 129 -0.67 3.42 -14.74
N GLU A 130 0.12 3.49 -13.66
CA GLU A 130 1.38 2.76 -13.55
C GLU A 130 1.14 1.27 -13.32
N TRP A 131 1.85 0.46 -14.10
CA TRP A 131 1.91 -0.98 -13.97
C TRP A 131 3.34 -1.34 -13.61
N ASN A 132 3.53 -2.02 -12.48
CA ASN A 132 4.85 -2.54 -12.13
C ASN A 132 4.81 -4.05 -12.10
N VAL A 133 5.88 -4.66 -12.61
CA VAL A 133 6.11 -6.10 -12.58
C VAL A 133 7.38 -6.32 -11.80
N GLY A 134 7.33 -7.23 -10.84
CA GLY A 134 8.47 -7.56 -9.99
C GLY A 134 8.60 -9.05 -9.78
N LEU A 135 9.82 -9.47 -9.50
CA LEU A 135 10.15 -10.82 -9.08
C LEU A 135 11.02 -10.74 -7.83
N THR A 136 10.62 -11.46 -6.80
CA THR A 136 11.32 -11.55 -5.52
C THR A 136 11.82 -12.97 -5.33
N LEU A 137 13.12 -13.10 -5.05
CA LEU A 137 13.79 -14.37 -4.72
C LEU A 137 14.23 -14.31 -3.26
N GLY A 138 13.73 -15.22 -2.43
CA GLY A 138 14.15 -15.35 -1.02
C GLY A 138 13.31 -14.53 -0.04
N TRP A 139 13.94 -14.06 1.04
CA TRP A 139 13.28 -13.28 2.11
C TRP A 139 13.50 -11.78 1.91
N GLN A 140 12.41 -11.03 1.79
CA GLN A 140 12.45 -9.58 1.79
C GLN A 140 12.44 -9.08 3.24
N LEU A 141 13.59 -8.61 3.72
CA LEU A 141 13.76 -8.07 5.07
C LEU A 141 13.65 -6.54 5.03
N PHE A 142 12.67 -5.99 5.75
CA PHE A 142 12.54 -4.56 5.93
C PHE A 142 13.12 -4.15 7.29
N ASN A 143 13.87 -3.05 7.30
CA ASN A 143 14.37 -2.48 8.55
C ASN A 143 13.23 -1.74 9.27
N TYR A 144 13.20 -1.80 10.60
CA TYR A 144 12.24 -1.04 11.40
C TYR A 144 12.50 0.46 11.25
N ARG A 145 11.49 1.21 10.81
CA ARG A 145 11.54 2.67 10.81
C ARG A 145 11.23 3.16 12.22
N PHE A 146 12.12 3.97 12.78
CA PHE A 146 12.03 4.47 14.17
C PHE A 146 10.93 5.53 14.38
N PHE A 147 10.30 5.99 13.30
CA PHE A 147 9.23 6.99 13.32
C PHE A 147 7.98 6.41 12.65
N GLU A 148 6.90 6.25 13.42
CA GLU A 148 5.54 5.94 12.93
C GLU A 148 4.55 7.04 13.40
#